data_AF-A0A8J8BVY2-F1
#
_entry.id   AF-A0A8J8BVY2-F1
#
_cell.length_a   1.000
_cell.length_b   1.000
_cell.length_c   1.000
_cell.angle_alpha   90.00
_cell.angle_beta   90.00
_cell.angle_gamma   90.00
#
_symmetry.space_group_name_H-M   'P 1'
#
loop_
_entity.id
_entity.type
_entity.pdbx_description
1 polymer ?
#
loop_
_entity_poly.entity_id
_entity_poly.type
_entity_poly.pdbx_seq_one_letter_code
_entity_poly.pdbx_strand_id
1 'polypeptide(L)'
;LYDHAVLQKELQTPICLDESIKSVKDAKIALELESCRIINVKHGRVGGLLQAKEIHDLCLSQNIPVWAGGMLEFGIGRATNIALASLEGFCLPNDISATNRYYKEDITEPFALNEDGTITVPDRAGIGVEVYEDRLEKYTVKKKWY
;
A
#
# COMPACT_ATOMS: atom_id res chain seq x y z
N LEU A 1 -6.47 -17.71 -7.97
CA LEU A 1 -5.41 -17.45 -8.98
C LEU A 1 -5.74 -18.12 -10.31
N TYR A 2 -5.82 -19.44 -10.39
CA TYR A 2 -6.16 -20.16 -11.63
C TYR A 2 -7.42 -19.62 -12.34
N ASP A 3 -8.55 -19.50 -11.64
CA ASP A 3 -9.79 -19.01 -12.29
C ASP A 3 -9.68 -17.55 -12.76
N HIS A 4 -8.84 -16.73 -12.11
CA HIS A 4 -8.54 -15.39 -12.61
C HIS A 4 -7.72 -15.44 -13.89
N ALA A 5 -6.80 -16.40 -14.06
CA ALA A 5 -6.08 -16.59 -15.32
C ALA A 5 -7.01 -17.02 -16.46
N VAL A 6 -7.98 -17.90 -16.18
CA VAL A 6 -9.00 -18.27 -17.16
C VAL A 6 -9.84 -17.04 -17.52
N LEU A 7 -10.31 -16.29 -16.53
CA LEU A 7 -11.12 -15.08 -16.76
C LEU A 7 -10.34 -13.97 -17.48
N GLN A 8 -9.06 -13.76 -17.16
CA GLN A 8 -8.25 -12.69 -17.76
C GLN A 8 -8.10 -12.86 -19.28
N LYS A 9 -8.13 -14.10 -19.78
CA LYS A 9 -8.07 -14.40 -21.22
C LYS A 9 -9.34 -13.99 -21.96
N GLU A 10 -10.48 -14.00 -21.28
CA GLU A 10 -11.78 -13.60 -21.82
C GLU A 10 -12.04 -12.08 -21.67
N LEU A 11 -11.18 -11.36 -20.95
CA LEU A 11 -11.33 -9.94 -20.66
C LEU A 11 -10.28 -9.07 -21.38
N GLN A 12 -10.77 -7.98 -21.96
CA GLN A 12 -9.91 -6.86 -22.34
C GLN A 12 -9.49 -6.06 -21.09
N THR A 13 -10.41 -5.87 -20.15
CA THR A 13 -10.15 -5.17 -18.88
C THR A 13 -9.07 -5.90 -18.07
N PRO A 14 -8.00 -5.20 -17.64
CA PRO A 14 -7.00 -5.74 -16.72
C PRO A 14 -7.62 -6.19 -15.38
N ILE A 15 -7.39 -7.45 -14.99
CA ILE A 15 -7.65 -7.91 -13.63
C ILE A 15 -6.55 -7.35 -12.73
N CYS A 16 -6.97 -6.73 -11.64
CA CYS A 16 -6.13 -6.33 -10.53
C CYS A 16 -6.34 -7.28 -9.35
N LEU A 17 -5.27 -7.78 -8.73
CA LEU A 17 -5.37 -8.63 -7.53
C LEU A 17 -4.94 -7.88 -6.27
N ASP A 18 -5.78 -7.99 -5.22
CA ASP A 18 -5.52 -7.54 -3.85
C ASP A 18 -5.47 -8.77 -2.91
N GLU A 19 -6.62 -9.30 -2.51
CA GLU A 19 -6.75 -10.31 -1.43
C GLU A 19 -6.11 -11.65 -1.77
N SER A 20 -5.95 -11.93 -3.07
CA SER A 20 -5.29 -13.14 -3.55
C SER A 20 -3.77 -13.11 -3.35
N ILE A 21 -3.15 -11.94 -3.20
CA ILE A 21 -1.69 -11.79 -3.10
C ILE A 21 -1.29 -11.64 -1.64
N LYS A 22 -1.13 -12.75 -0.91
CA LYS A 22 -0.83 -12.74 0.54
C LYS A 22 0.66 -12.88 0.84
N SER A 23 1.46 -13.17 -0.18
CA SER A 23 2.90 -13.39 -0.07
C SER A 23 3.58 -13.16 -1.42
N VAL A 24 4.91 -13.09 -1.40
CA VAL A 24 5.72 -13.09 -2.63
C VAL A 24 5.45 -14.34 -3.48
N LYS A 25 5.22 -15.50 -2.85
CA LYS A 25 4.90 -16.74 -3.55
C LYS A 25 3.59 -16.62 -4.34
N ASP A 26 2.57 -16.00 -3.76
CA ASP A 26 1.29 -15.79 -4.46
C ASP A 26 1.47 -14.85 -5.65
N ALA A 27 2.28 -13.79 -5.51
CA ALA A 27 2.61 -12.91 -6.62
C ALA A 27 3.34 -13.66 -7.75
N LYS A 28 4.37 -14.46 -7.43
CA LYS A 28 5.08 -15.29 -8.42
C LYS A 28 4.13 -16.21 -9.20
N ILE A 29 3.26 -16.93 -8.49
CA ILE A 29 2.26 -17.82 -9.11
C ILE A 29 1.27 -17.02 -9.96
N ALA A 30 0.78 -15.87 -9.47
CA ALA A 30 -0.16 -15.04 -10.20
C ALA A 30 0.42 -14.54 -11.53
N LEU A 31 1.69 -14.14 -11.52
CA LEU A 31 2.41 -13.67 -12.72
C LEU A 31 2.71 -14.81 -13.70
N GLU A 32 3.20 -15.95 -13.21
CA GLU A 32 3.47 -17.14 -14.04
C GLU A 32 2.21 -17.69 -14.74
N LEU A 33 1.06 -17.63 -14.05
CA LEU A 33 -0.22 -18.03 -14.61
C LEU A 33 -0.90 -16.95 -15.46
N GLU A 34 -0.33 -15.73 -15.53
CA GLU A 34 -0.98 -14.56 -16.11
C GLU A 34 -2.38 -14.30 -15.52
N SER A 35 -2.51 -14.52 -14.21
CA SER A 35 -3.78 -14.38 -13.47
C SER A 35 -4.27 -12.94 -13.37
N CYS A 36 -3.40 -11.97 -13.61
CA CYS A 36 -3.68 -10.55 -13.49
C CYS A 36 -2.71 -9.74 -14.34
N ARG A 37 -3.07 -8.47 -14.57
CA ARG A 37 -2.21 -7.51 -15.26
C ARG A 37 -1.82 -6.32 -14.36
N ILE A 38 -2.32 -6.27 -13.13
CA ILE A 38 -2.05 -5.24 -12.12
C ILE A 38 -2.05 -5.90 -10.73
N ILE A 39 -1.18 -5.46 -9.82
CA ILE A 39 -1.21 -5.89 -8.42
C ILE A 39 -1.38 -4.70 -7.48
N ASN A 40 -2.37 -4.79 -6.58
CA ASN A 40 -2.48 -3.93 -5.41
C ASN A 40 -1.54 -4.44 -4.32
N VAL A 41 -0.58 -3.62 -3.89
CA VAL A 41 0.38 -3.96 -2.84
C VAL A 41 -0.05 -3.32 -1.51
N LYS A 42 -0.32 -4.16 -0.51
CA LYS A 42 -0.58 -3.76 0.88
C LYS A 42 0.46 -4.40 1.78
N HIS A 43 1.39 -3.62 2.35
CA HIS A 43 2.49 -4.18 3.14
C HIS A 43 1.99 -5.01 4.33
N GLY A 44 0.91 -4.58 5.00
CA GLY A 44 0.32 -5.35 6.11
C GLY A 44 -0.24 -6.72 5.68
N ARG A 45 -0.79 -6.80 4.46
CA ARG A 45 -1.37 -8.04 3.91
C ARG A 45 -0.30 -9.08 3.57
N VAL A 46 0.86 -8.62 3.11
CA VAL A 46 1.94 -9.48 2.60
C VAL A 46 3.03 -9.77 3.64
N GLY A 47 2.86 -9.31 4.89
CA GLY A 47 3.78 -9.59 5.98
C GLY A 47 4.92 -8.58 6.16
N GLY A 48 4.78 -7.36 5.63
CA GLY A 48 5.67 -6.23 5.90
C GLY A 48 6.31 -5.60 4.67
N LEU A 49 7.10 -4.54 4.90
CA LEU A 49 7.72 -3.73 3.85
C LEU A 49 8.69 -4.49 2.96
N LEU A 50 9.49 -5.40 3.54
CA LEU A 50 10.46 -6.20 2.77
C LEU A 50 9.75 -7.10 1.76
N GLN A 51 8.65 -7.74 2.17
CA GLN A 51 7.84 -8.57 1.28
C GLN A 51 7.11 -7.73 0.23
N ALA A 52 6.60 -6.56 0.62
CA ALA A 52 5.99 -5.61 -0.32
C ALA A 52 6.98 -5.15 -1.40
N LYS A 53 8.22 -4.84 -1.00
CA LYS A 53 9.30 -4.48 -1.94
C LYS A 53 9.68 -5.64 -2.86
N GLU A 54 9.78 -6.87 -2.36
CA GLU A 54 10.08 -8.03 -3.21
C GLU A 54 8.96 -8.29 -4.24
N ILE A 55 7.69 -8.11 -3.87
CA ILE A 55 6.56 -8.16 -4.81
C ILE A 55 6.67 -7.06 -5.84
N HIS A 56 6.95 -5.82 -5.41
CA HIS A 56 7.18 -4.69 -6.30
C HIS A 56 8.29 -4.99 -7.32
N ASP A 57 9.48 -5.43 -6.85
CA ASP A 57 10.64 -5.67 -7.70
C ASP A 57 10.34 -6.77 -8.75
N LEU A 58 9.60 -7.80 -8.34
CA LEU A 58 9.13 -8.86 -9.24
C LEU A 58 8.20 -8.32 -10.33
N CYS A 59 7.23 -7.48 -9.96
CA CYS A 59 6.29 -6.89 -10.91
C CYS A 59 7.01 -5.93 -11.88
N LEU A 60 7.90 -5.10 -11.34
CA LEU A 60 8.72 -4.17 -12.12
C LEU A 60 9.56 -4.90 -13.17
N SER A 61 10.20 -6.02 -12.82
CA SER A 61 11.00 -6.83 -13.77
C SER A 61 10.19 -7.43 -14.92
N GLN A 62 8.86 -7.50 -14.78
CA GLN A 62 7.93 -8.03 -15.78
C GLN A 62 7.05 -6.95 -16.40
N ASN A 63 7.33 -5.67 -16.13
CA ASN A 63 6.53 -4.52 -16.57
C ASN A 63 5.04 -4.61 -16.14
N ILE A 64 4.77 -5.22 -14.99
CA ILE A 64 3.45 -5.29 -14.40
C ILE A 64 3.30 -4.09 -13.45
N PRO A 65 2.36 -3.17 -13.72
CA PRO A 65 2.15 -2.02 -12.85
C PRO A 65 1.63 -2.45 -11.48
N VAL A 66 2.06 -1.72 -10.46
CA VAL A 66 1.57 -1.86 -9.09
C VAL A 66 0.98 -0.55 -8.61
N TRP A 67 0.16 -0.64 -7.57
CA TRP A 67 -0.28 0.51 -6.79
C TRP A 67 -0.40 0.12 -5.32
N ALA A 68 -0.19 1.09 -4.44
CA ALA A 68 -0.24 0.93 -3.01
C ALA A 68 -1.69 1.00 -2.53
N GLY A 69 -2.18 -0.10 -1.97
CA GLY A 69 -3.49 -0.16 -1.35
C GLY A 69 -3.49 0.47 0.04
N GLY A 70 -4.62 1.08 0.41
CA GLY A 70 -4.86 1.59 1.75
C GLY A 70 -5.68 0.61 2.61
N MET A 71 -5.48 0.69 3.91
CA MET A 71 -6.23 -0.05 4.94
C MET A 71 -6.75 0.90 6.04
N LEU A 72 -7.08 2.14 5.65
CA LEU A 72 -7.56 3.19 6.55
C LEU A 72 -6.54 3.48 7.66
N GLU A 73 -5.27 3.62 7.30
CA GLU A 73 -4.21 3.81 8.28
C GLU A 73 -4.23 5.22 8.88
N PHE A 74 -3.90 5.31 10.17
CA PHE A 74 -3.35 6.52 10.77
C PHE A 74 -2.05 6.92 10.08
N GLY A 75 -1.56 8.13 10.36
CA GLY A 75 -0.39 8.66 9.65
C GLY A 75 0.89 7.82 9.75
N ILE A 76 1.05 6.95 10.75
CA ILE A 76 2.16 5.96 10.82
C ILE A 76 2.16 5.04 9.59
N GLY A 77 1.03 4.36 9.35
CA GLY A 77 0.88 3.45 8.21
C GLY A 77 0.79 4.21 6.90
N ARG A 78 0.17 5.40 6.91
CA ARG A 78 0.11 6.27 5.73
C ARG A 78 1.48 6.72 5.26
N ALA A 79 2.35 7.17 6.16
CA ALA A 79 3.72 7.55 5.83
C ALA A 79 4.50 6.37 5.24
N THR A 80 4.27 5.18 5.78
CA THR A 80 4.84 3.92 5.27
C THR A 80 4.35 3.62 3.84
N ASN A 81 3.05 3.78 3.58
CA ASN A 81 2.46 3.63 2.25
C ASN A 81 2.99 4.67 1.26
N ILE A 82 3.15 5.93 1.68
CA ILE A 82 3.69 7.01 0.84
C ILE A 82 5.13 6.69 0.43
N ALA A 83 5.96 6.25 1.37
CA ALA A 83 7.33 5.85 1.07
C ALA A 83 7.37 4.67 0.08
N LEU A 84 6.55 3.63 0.30
CA LEU A 84 6.46 2.49 -0.61
C LEU A 84 5.99 2.91 -2.03
N ALA A 85 4.96 3.75 -2.11
CA ALA A 85 4.39 4.23 -3.36
C ALA A 85 5.30 5.19 -4.14
N SER A 86 6.40 5.66 -3.53
CA SER A 86 7.39 6.50 -4.21
C SER A 86 8.40 5.70 -5.05
N LEU A 87 8.38 4.36 -4.96
CA LEU A 87 9.20 3.50 -5.80
C LEU A 87 8.74 3.56 -7.27
N GLU A 88 9.66 3.27 -8.18
CA GLU A 88 9.35 3.08 -9.61
C GLU A 88 8.23 2.04 -9.80
N GLY A 89 7.49 2.05 -10.91
CA GLY A 89 6.44 1.05 -11.15
C GLY A 89 5.14 1.21 -10.33
N PHE A 90 5.13 2.02 -9.28
CA PHE A 90 3.89 2.57 -8.68
C PHE A 90 3.32 3.69 -9.57
N CYS A 91 2.92 3.33 -10.79
CA CYS A 91 2.56 4.26 -11.86
C CYS A 91 1.04 4.51 -11.99
N LEU A 92 0.24 3.92 -11.10
CA LEU A 92 -1.19 4.16 -11.00
C LEU A 92 -1.50 4.94 -9.71
N PRO A 93 -2.58 5.75 -9.66
CA PRO A 93 -3.00 6.40 -8.43
C PRO A 93 -3.21 5.39 -7.30
N ASN A 94 -2.74 5.75 -6.10
CA ASN A 94 -2.71 4.88 -4.93
C ASN A 94 -3.88 5.19 -4.00
N ASP A 95 -4.28 4.22 -3.17
CA ASP A 95 -5.29 4.42 -2.11
C ASP A 95 -4.69 5.12 -0.87
N ILE A 96 -4.01 6.23 -1.11
CA ILE A 96 -3.35 7.05 -0.10
C ILE A 96 -3.96 8.44 -0.17
N SER A 97 -5.17 8.58 0.38
CA SER A 97 -5.85 9.88 0.42
C SER A 97 -5.32 10.79 1.54
N ALA A 98 -5.65 12.08 1.49
CA ALA A 98 -5.45 12.98 2.63
C ALA A 98 -6.06 12.41 3.93
N THR A 99 -5.40 12.68 5.05
CA THR A 99 -5.80 12.20 6.39
C THR A 99 -7.23 12.60 6.74
N ASN A 100 -7.64 13.84 6.40
CA ASN A 100 -8.96 14.38 6.72
C ASN A 100 -10.12 13.70 5.98
N ARG A 101 -9.83 12.85 4.99
CA ARG A 101 -10.84 11.96 4.37
C ARG A 101 -11.38 10.94 5.38
N TYR A 102 -10.56 10.51 6.34
CA TYR A 102 -10.89 9.44 7.28
C TYR A 102 -11.02 9.95 8.71
N TYR A 103 -10.09 10.81 9.13
CA TYR A 103 -9.95 11.21 10.53
C TYR A 103 -10.07 12.71 10.69
N LYS A 104 -10.95 13.15 11.59
CA LYS A 104 -11.01 14.54 12.03
C LYS A 104 -9.74 14.95 12.76
N GLU A 105 -9.16 14.02 13.51
CA GLU A 105 -7.90 14.18 14.25
C GLU A 105 -7.10 12.88 14.15
N ASP A 106 -5.90 12.96 13.58
CA ASP A 106 -4.96 11.85 13.45
C ASP A 106 -3.95 11.91 14.61
N ILE A 107 -3.32 10.77 14.90
CA ILE A 107 -2.30 10.61 15.94
C ILE A 107 -0.91 11.08 15.49
N THR A 108 -0.78 11.59 14.27
CA THR A 108 0.44 12.20 13.72
C THR A 108 0.10 13.52 13.02
N GLU A 109 1.09 14.19 12.44
CA GLU A 109 0.84 15.32 11.54
C GLU A 109 0.01 14.86 10.32
N PRO A 110 -1.13 15.52 10.02
CA PRO A 110 -2.03 15.05 8.98
C PRO A 110 -1.43 15.26 7.59
N PHE A 111 -1.59 14.26 6.71
CA PHE A 111 -1.23 14.40 5.30
C PHE A 111 -2.34 15.11 4.52
N ALA A 112 -1.95 16.02 3.65
CA ALA A 112 -2.83 16.73 2.71
C ALA A 112 -2.44 16.42 1.26
N LEU A 113 -3.40 16.57 0.34
CA LEU A 113 -3.11 16.55 -1.09
C LEU A 113 -2.50 17.89 -1.50
N ASN A 114 -1.47 17.83 -2.32
CA ASN A 114 -0.94 18.95 -3.06
C ASN A 114 -1.94 19.38 -4.16
N GLU A 115 -1.74 20.55 -4.76
CA GLU A 115 -2.62 21.07 -5.83
C GLU A 115 -2.69 20.15 -7.05
N ASP A 116 -1.63 19.38 -7.31
CA ASP A 116 -1.53 18.39 -8.39
C ASP A 116 -2.12 17.01 -8.03
N GLY A 117 -2.72 16.87 -6.85
CA GLY A 117 -3.30 15.63 -6.36
C GLY A 117 -2.28 14.62 -5.82
N THR A 118 -1.01 14.99 -5.67
CA THR A 118 0.01 14.14 -5.04
C THR A 118 0.09 14.35 -3.52
N ILE A 119 0.88 13.51 -2.84
CA ILE A 119 1.27 13.72 -1.44
C ILE A 119 2.79 13.74 -1.36
N THR A 120 3.33 14.71 -0.64
CA THR A 120 4.78 14.85 -0.42
C THR A 120 5.32 13.69 0.41
N VAL A 121 6.38 13.05 -0.08
CA VAL A 121 7.09 11.97 0.64
C VAL A 121 7.85 12.56 1.82
N PRO A 122 7.67 12.04 3.06
CA PRO A 122 8.47 12.46 4.21
C PRO A 122 9.96 12.22 3.98
N ASP A 123 10.80 13.19 4.35
CA ASP A 123 12.25 13.19 4.12
C ASP A 123 13.10 13.00 5.40
N ARG A 124 12.44 12.94 6.56
CA ARG A 124 13.09 12.66 7.85
C ARG A 124 13.36 11.17 8.03
N ALA A 125 14.32 10.84 8.89
CA ALA A 125 14.71 9.47 9.19
C ALA A 125 13.53 8.59 9.67
N GLY A 126 13.61 7.28 9.39
CA GLY A 126 12.53 6.34 9.71
C GLY A 126 11.34 6.48 8.77
N ILE A 127 10.13 6.48 9.32
CA ILE A 127 8.89 6.73 8.55
C ILE A 127 8.64 8.23 8.33
N GLY A 128 9.50 9.11 8.85
CA GLY A 128 9.46 10.55 8.65
C GLY A 128 8.35 11.32 9.39
N VAL A 129 7.53 10.64 10.19
CA VAL A 129 6.49 11.23 11.03
C VAL A 129 6.69 10.87 12.50
N GLU A 130 6.22 11.76 13.37
CA GLU A 130 6.21 11.57 14.83
C GLU A 130 4.77 11.38 15.31
N VAL A 131 4.63 10.66 16.43
CA VAL A 131 3.33 10.43 17.08
C VAL A 131 3.08 11.54 18.10
N TYR A 132 1.88 12.12 18.05
CA TYR A 132 1.39 12.99 19.09
C TYR A 132 0.90 12.14 20.27
N GLU A 133 1.76 11.99 21.29
CA GLU A 133 1.51 11.13 22.46
C GLU A 133 0.20 11.46 23.19
N ASP A 134 -0.18 12.74 23.27
CA ASP A 134 -1.45 13.19 23.86
C ASP A 134 -2.66 12.67 23.08
N ARG A 135 -2.58 12.68 21.74
CA ARG A 135 -3.64 12.15 20.86
C ARG A 135 -3.67 10.63 20.88
N LEU A 136 -2.50 9.98 20.87
CA LEU A 136 -2.41 8.53 20.99
C LEU A 136 -3.05 8.06 22.29
N GLU A 137 -2.69 8.66 23.42
CA GLU A 137 -3.24 8.32 24.73
C GLU A 137 -4.76 8.56 24.79
N LYS A 138 -5.24 9.69 24.24
CA LYS A 138 -6.67 10.01 24.14
C LYS A 138 -7.50 8.91 23.42
N TYR A 139 -6.95 8.31 22.38
CA TYR A 139 -7.64 7.28 21.59
C TYR A 139 -7.30 5.84 22.01
N THR A 140 -6.41 5.66 23.00
CA THR A 140 -5.99 4.34 23.45
C THR A 140 -7.04 3.71 24.36
N VAL A 141 -7.52 2.52 23.99
CA VAL A 141 -8.48 1.74 24.80
C VAL A 141 -7.76 0.75 25.75
N LYS A 142 -6.55 0.32 25.40
CA LYS A 142 -5.76 -0.63 26.19
C LYS A 142 -4.27 -0.51 25.86
N LYS A 143 -3.42 -0.59 26.90
CA LYS A 143 -1.96 -0.57 26.80
C LYS A 143 -1.39 -1.68 27.68
N LYS A 144 -0.34 -2.38 27.23
CA LYS A 144 0.32 -3.46 27.98
C LYS A 144 1.80 -3.46 27.68
N TRP A 145 2.62 -3.57 28.73
CA TRP A 145 4.05 -3.87 28.62
C TRP A 145 4.31 -5.33 28.94
N TYR A 146 5.28 -5.90 28.23
CA TYR A 146 5.70 -7.29 28.30
C TYR A 146 7.12 -7.36 28.82
#